data_AF-A0A9W7W6Q4-F1
#
_entry.id   AF-A0A9W7W6Q4-F1
#
_cell.length_a   1.000
_cell.length_b   1.000
_cell.length_c   1.000
_cell.angle_alpha   90.00
_cell.angle_beta   90.00
_cell.angle_gamma   90.00
#
_symmetry.space_group_name_H-M   'P 1'
#
loop_
_entity.id
_entity.type
_entity.pdbx_description
1 polymer ?
#
loop_
_entity_poly.entity_id
_entity_poly.type
_entity_poly.pdbx_seq_one_letter_code
_entity_poly.pdbx_strand_id
1 'polypeptide(L)'
;MADDLPPTQDLVTNESGDRPDSTSNAIVQKATPQHPFYSLPAELIFDIVDLLPPEAFINFVFANYPLLHSYGLAPALSPPRVVYITTQTKIPALFPLLSIPPEIMLHVMRHLKPIDMMRFAVANYQDLVHQGIAPPLSEETRRQLRNAVNRQRFGPD
;
A
#
# COMPACT_ATOMS: atom_id res chain seq x y z
N MET A 1 45.83 -44.87 -63.87
CA MET A 1 44.86 -45.46 -62.92
C MET A 1 45.00 -44.76 -61.59
N ALA A 2 43.91 -44.63 -60.83
CA ALA A 2 43.92 -44.08 -59.48
C ALA A 2 44.36 -45.15 -58.46
N ASP A 3 44.80 -44.71 -57.28
CA ASP A 3 44.57 -45.44 -56.03
C ASP A 3 44.51 -44.45 -54.84
N ASP A 4 43.87 -44.92 -53.76
CA ASP A 4 43.39 -44.18 -52.59
C ASP A 4 44.44 -44.13 -51.42
N LEU A 5 44.15 -43.37 -50.35
CA LEU A 5 44.59 -43.48 -48.93
C LEU A 5 44.91 -42.12 -48.23
N PRO A 6 44.70 -41.99 -46.88
CA PRO A 6 43.98 -40.83 -46.36
C PRO A 6 44.66 -40.12 -45.13
N PRO A 7 44.01 -39.80 -43.97
CA PRO A 7 44.19 -38.50 -43.30
C PRO A 7 45.19 -38.52 -42.13
N THR A 8 45.50 -37.33 -41.58
CA THR A 8 45.63 -37.05 -40.12
C THR A 8 45.65 -35.53 -39.89
N GLN A 9 44.88 -35.05 -38.92
CA GLN A 9 45.00 -33.71 -38.34
C GLN A 9 45.82 -33.82 -37.04
N ASP A 10 46.74 -32.89 -36.77
CA ASP A 10 47.06 -32.44 -35.39
C ASP A 10 48.14 -31.32 -35.34
N LEU A 11 48.20 -30.65 -34.17
CA LEU A 11 49.22 -29.68 -33.69
C LEU A 11 49.32 -28.31 -34.42
N VAL A 12 49.43 -27.15 -33.72
CA VAL A 12 49.21 -26.80 -32.30
C VAL A 12 49.11 -25.26 -32.20
N THR A 13 48.43 -24.70 -31.20
CA THR A 13 48.81 -23.42 -30.55
C THR A 13 48.18 -23.30 -29.16
N ASN A 14 49.05 -23.20 -28.15
CA ASN A 14 48.77 -22.66 -26.81
C ASN A 14 49.62 -21.35 -26.72
N GLU A 15 49.42 -20.34 -25.87
CA GLU A 15 48.75 -20.09 -24.57
C GLU A 15 48.39 -18.57 -24.51
N SER A 16 47.62 -17.97 -23.59
CA SER A 16 46.72 -18.40 -22.50
C SER A 16 45.92 -17.17 -21.98
N GLY A 17 44.90 -17.41 -21.14
CA GLY A 17 44.41 -16.48 -20.10
C GLY A 17 43.86 -15.10 -20.48
N ASP A 18 42.53 -14.93 -20.36
CA ASP A 18 41.97 -14.15 -19.23
C ASP A 18 40.50 -14.57 -18.96
N ARG A 19 40.02 -14.45 -17.71
CA ARG A 19 38.60 -14.68 -17.32
C ARG A 19 38.01 -13.37 -16.79
N PRO A 20 36.93 -12.89 -17.39
CA PRO A 20 35.66 -12.75 -16.65
C PRO A 20 34.46 -13.27 -17.49
N ASP A 21 33.25 -13.44 -16.97
CA ASP A 21 32.79 -13.38 -15.59
C ASP A 21 31.57 -14.28 -15.38
N SER A 22 31.37 -14.63 -14.11
CA SER A 22 30.13 -15.03 -13.44
C SER A 22 28.82 -14.85 -14.25
N THR A 23 28.17 -15.96 -14.61
CA THR A 23 26.77 -15.99 -15.09
C THR A 23 25.83 -15.55 -13.99
N SER A 24 25.74 -14.25 -13.79
CA SER A 24 24.76 -13.64 -12.90
C SER A 24 23.40 -13.78 -13.55
N ASN A 25 22.60 -14.75 -13.07
CA ASN A 25 21.18 -14.79 -13.30
C ASN A 25 20.58 -13.52 -12.68
N ALA A 26 20.55 -12.44 -13.47
CA ALA A 26 19.82 -11.23 -13.15
C ALA A 26 18.34 -11.60 -13.12
N ILE A 27 17.87 -11.99 -11.93
CA ILE A 27 16.45 -12.02 -11.61
C ILE A 27 16.00 -10.57 -11.80
N VAL A 28 15.43 -10.27 -12.96
CA VAL A 28 14.74 -9.01 -13.22
C VAL A 28 13.48 -9.06 -12.36
N GLN A 29 13.66 -8.81 -11.06
CA GLN A 29 12.58 -8.47 -10.16
C GLN A 29 11.93 -7.25 -10.80
N LYS A 30 10.74 -7.47 -11.35
CA LYS A 30 9.95 -6.45 -12.02
C LYS A 30 9.43 -5.51 -10.93
N ALA A 31 10.32 -4.63 -10.47
CA ALA A 31 10.08 -3.67 -9.42
C ALA A 31 8.82 -2.90 -9.82
N THR A 32 7.72 -3.19 -9.13
CA THR A 32 6.47 -2.46 -9.35
C THR A 32 6.80 -1.02 -8.99
N PRO A 33 6.61 -0.04 -9.90
CA PRO A 33 7.10 1.32 -9.69
C PRO A 33 6.50 1.87 -8.41
N GLN A 34 7.32 1.93 -7.36
CA GLN A 34 6.90 2.48 -6.08
C GLN A 34 6.79 3.98 -6.27
N HIS A 35 5.60 4.52 -6.03
CA HIS A 35 5.37 5.96 -6.06
C HIS A 35 6.38 6.65 -5.12
N PRO A 36 7.03 7.77 -5.50
CA PRO A 36 8.11 8.37 -4.72
C PRO A 36 7.70 8.79 -3.31
N PHE A 37 6.40 8.92 -3.05
CA PHE A 37 5.81 9.07 -1.72
C PHE A 37 6.19 7.93 -0.74
N TYR A 38 6.31 6.69 -1.21
CA TYR A 38 6.68 5.54 -0.38
C TYR A 38 8.16 5.52 0.04
N SER A 39 9.00 6.32 -0.60
CA SER A 39 10.42 6.53 -0.24
C SER A 39 10.67 7.77 0.64
N LEU A 40 9.61 8.48 1.06
CA LEU A 40 9.77 9.61 1.97
C LEU A 40 10.14 9.15 3.39
N PRO A 41 11.02 9.89 4.10
CA PRO A 41 11.18 9.76 5.54
C PRO A 41 9.84 9.88 6.27
N ALA A 42 9.68 9.13 7.36
CA ALA A 42 8.46 9.14 8.15
C ALA A 42 8.06 10.57 8.59
N GLU A 43 9.03 11.38 9.06
CA GLU A 43 8.83 12.80 9.43
C GLU A 43 8.08 13.61 8.35
N LEU A 44 8.48 13.50 7.07
CA LEU A 44 7.80 14.22 5.99
C LEU A 44 6.40 13.68 5.71
N ILE A 45 6.13 12.41 6.01
CA ILE A 45 4.80 11.83 5.94
C ILE A 45 3.94 12.36 7.10
N PHE A 46 4.49 12.51 8.31
CA PHE A 46 3.81 13.19 9.43
C PHE A 46 3.47 14.64 9.06
N ASP A 47 4.43 15.43 8.58
CA ASP A 47 4.23 16.83 8.17
C ASP A 47 3.13 16.97 7.10
N ILE A 48 3.14 16.12 6.06
CA ILE A 48 2.09 16.11 5.03
C ILE A 48 0.73 15.81 5.67
N VAL A 49 0.66 14.83 6.57
CA VAL A 49 -0.57 14.39 7.21
C VAL A 49 -1.15 15.46 8.15
N ASP A 50 -0.31 16.19 8.90
CA ASP A 50 -0.71 17.29 9.78
C ASP A 50 -1.23 18.53 9.00
N LEU A 51 -0.77 18.73 7.76
CA LEU A 51 -1.17 19.85 6.90
C LEU A 51 -2.44 19.58 6.08
N LEU A 52 -2.94 18.34 6.02
CA LEU A 52 -4.14 18.01 5.23
C LEU A 52 -5.43 18.48 5.94
N PRO A 53 -6.36 19.13 5.21
CA PRO A 53 -7.70 19.36 5.74
C PRO A 53 -8.44 18.01 5.94
N PRO A 54 -9.38 17.90 6.89
CA PRO A 54 -9.96 16.62 7.31
C PRO A 54 -10.54 15.76 6.18
N GLU A 55 -11.15 16.38 5.17
CA GLU A 55 -11.74 15.74 4.01
C GLU A 55 -10.66 15.07 3.13
N ALA A 56 -9.56 15.78 2.89
CA ALA A 56 -8.43 15.28 2.11
C ALA A 56 -7.61 14.23 2.90
N PHE A 57 -7.49 14.42 4.22
CA PHE A 57 -6.87 13.47 5.13
C PHE A 57 -7.53 12.09 5.03
N ILE A 58 -8.86 12.00 5.09
CA ILE A 58 -9.57 10.70 5.04
C ILE A 58 -9.20 9.94 3.77
N ASN A 59 -9.28 10.61 2.62
CA ASN A 59 -8.97 10.02 1.31
C ASN A 59 -7.51 9.52 1.26
N PHE A 60 -6.58 10.40 1.63
CA PHE A 60 -5.15 10.14 1.62
C PHE A 60 -4.77 8.98 2.52
N VAL A 61 -5.34 8.92 3.72
CA VAL A 61 -5.00 7.88 4.70
C VAL A 61 -5.56 6.52 4.32
N PHE A 62 -6.75 6.44 3.72
CA PHE A 62 -7.24 5.16 3.19
C PHE A 62 -6.47 4.70 1.95
N ALA A 63 -6.09 5.63 1.06
CA ALA A 63 -5.27 5.31 -0.12
C ALA A 63 -3.87 4.80 0.26
N ASN A 64 -3.27 5.32 1.34
CA ASN A 64 -1.93 4.96 1.79
C ASN A 64 -1.93 4.10 3.07
N TYR A 65 -3.05 3.46 3.41
CA TYR A 65 -3.22 2.74 4.68
C TYR A 65 -2.08 1.76 5.03
N PRO A 66 -1.54 0.93 4.10
CA PRO A 66 -0.45 0.01 4.43
C PRO A 66 0.82 0.73 4.92
N LEU A 67 1.17 1.85 4.29
CA LEU A 67 2.35 2.67 4.63
C LEU A 67 2.16 3.35 5.99
N LEU A 68 0.99 3.96 6.20
CA LEU A 68 0.68 4.66 7.43
C LEU A 68 0.53 3.69 8.60
N HIS A 69 0.07 2.47 8.37
CA HIS A 69 0.09 1.42 9.38
C HIS A 69 1.53 1.00 9.74
N SER A 70 2.45 0.86 8.77
CA SER A 70 3.85 0.53 9.10
C SER A 70 4.56 1.60 9.93
N TYR A 71 4.19 2.87 9.79
CA TYR A 71 4.70 3.98 10.60
C TYR A 71 3.89 4.24 11.89
N GLY A 72 2.90 3.40 12.23
CA GLY A 72 2.07 3.59 13.43
C GLY A 72 1.06 4.75 13.35
N LEU A 73 0.91 5.37 12.18
CA LEU A 73 -0.01 6.47 11.88
C LEU A 73 -1.47 6.01 11.67
N ALA A 74 -1.67 4.75 11.26
CA ALA A 74 -2.99 4.16 11.10
C ALA A 74 -3.22 3.03 12.14
N PRO A 75 -4.41 2.94 12.75
CA PRO A 75 -4.76 1.87 13.68
C PRO A 75 -4.93 0.54 12.92
N ALA A 76 -4.61 -0.57 13.59
CA ALA A 76 -4.85 -1.90 13.06
C ALA A 76 -6.34 -2.14 12.79
N LEU A 77 -6.69 -2.50 11.56
CA LEU A 77 -8.04 -2.85 11.15
C LEU A 77 -8.31 -4.35 11.34
N SER A 78 -9.39 -4.68 12.04
CA SER A 78 -9.90 -6.05 12.08
C SER A 78 -10.66 -6.39 10.79
N PRO A 79 -10.76 -7.67 10.36
CA PRO A 79 -11.52 -8.03 9.17
C PRO A 79 -13.00 -7.59 9.20
N PRO A 80 -13.74 -7.69 10.32
CA PRO A 80 -15.09 -7.11 10.42
C PRO A 80 -15.11 -5.60 10.19
N ARG A 81 -14.06 -4.87 10.62
CA ARG A 81 -13.96 -3.42 10.40
C ARG A 81 -13.62 -3.07 8.95
N VAL A 82 -12.81 -3.88 8.25
CA VAL A 82 -12.63 -3.75 6.79
C VAL A 82 -13.92 -4.07 6.04
N VAL A 83 -14.70 -5.06 6.47
CA VAL A 83 -16.04 -5.29 5.90
C VAL A 83 -16.90 -4.05 6.12
N TYR A 84 -17.06 -3.57 7.35
CA TYR A 84 -17.82 -2.35 7.67
C TYR A 84 -17.41 -1.12 6.84
N ILE A 85 -16.11 -0.87 6.65
CA ILE A 85 -15.62 0.25 5.82
C ILE A 85 -15.91 0.01 4.34
N THR A 86 -15.64 -1.20 3.84
CA THR A 86 -15.64 -1.49 2.40
C THR A 86 -16.98 -1.99 1.86
N THR A 87 -17.95 -2.40 2.67
CA THR A 87 -19.33 -2.60 2.23
C THR A 87 -20.14 -1.40 2.66
N GLN A 88 -20.94 -0.85 1.73
CA GLN A 88 -21.86 0.26 2.01
C GLN A 88 -23.05 -0.25 2.82
N THR A 89 -22.74 -0.63 4.06
CA THR A 89 -23.65 -1.17 5.03
C THR A 89 -24.53 -0.02 5.47
N LYS A 90 -25.76 0.01 4.92
CA LYS A 90 -26.85 0.75 5.55
C LYS A 90 -27.03 0.14 6.94
N ILE A 91 -26.40 0.75 7.94
CA ILE A 91 -26.72 0.49 9.33
C ILE A 91 -28.18 0.93 9.46
N PRO A 92 -29.16 0.03 9.69
CA PRO A 92 -30.47 0.50 10.14
C PRO A 92 -30.19 1.31 11.41
N ALA A 93 -30.78 2.50 11.54
CA ALA A 93 -30.46 3.43 12.63
C ALA A 93 -30.98 2.92 13.99
N LEU A 94 -30.35 1.87 14.51
CA LEU A 94 -30.64 1.21 15.79
C LEU A 94 -30.28 2.14 16.96
N PHE A 95 -29.42 3.11 16.72
CA PHE A 95 -29.24 4.27 17.56
C PHE A 95 -29.15 5.53 16.68
N PRO A 96 -30.06 6.51 16.82
CA PRO A 96 -29.83 7.86 16.33
C PRO A 96 -28.83 8.55 17.28
N LEU A 97 -27.60 8.04 17.34
CA LEU A 97 -26.48 8.76 17.94
C LEU A 97 -26.36 10.06 17.15
N LEU A 98 -26.49 11.19 17.86
CA LEU A 98 -26.56 12.57 17.35
C LEU A 98 -26.27 12.71 15.85
N SER A 99 -27.25 13.20 15.10
CA SER A 99 -27.01 13.73 13.74
C SER A 99 -26.17 15.01 13.86
N ILE A 100 -24.87 14.84 14.16
CA ILE A 100 -23.89 15.92 14.23
C ILE A 100 -23.81 16.53 12.82
N PRO A 101 -24.09 17.84 12.65
CA PRO A 101 -23.94 18.50 11.37
C PRO A 101 -22.51 18.34 10.84
N PRO A 102 -22.30 18.20 9.52
CA PRO A 102 -20.98 17.96 8.95
C PRO A 102 -19.95 19.02 9.36
N GLU A 103 -20.37 20.27 9.56
CA GLU A 103 -19.53 21.37 10.03
C GLU A 103 -18.97 21.11 11.44
N ILE A 104 -19.80 20.57 12.34
CA ILE A 104 -19.38 20.21 13.70
C ILE A 104 -18.48 18.96 13.66
N MET A 105 -18.77 18.01 12.78
CA MET A 105 -17.93 16.84 12.54
C MET A 105 -16.52 17.25 12.11
N LEU A 106 -16.42 18.13 11.11
CA LEU A 106 -15.18 18.70 10.61
C LEU A 106 -14.45 19.56 11.66
N HIS A 107 -15.19 20.34 12.44
CA HIS A 107 -14.63 21.12 13.55
C HIS A 107 -14.00 20.22 14.62
N VAL A 108 -14.67 19.13 15.01
CA VAL A 108 -14.10 18.11 15.90
C VAL A 108 -12.84 17.50 15.28
N MET A 109 -12.91 17.04 14.02
CA MET A 109 -11.76 16.42 13.35
C MET A 109 -10.54 17.36 13.27
N ARG A 110 -10.74 18.65 13.03
CA ARG A 110 -9.68 19.67 12.99
C ARG A 110 -8.92 19.83 14.32
N HIS A 111 -9.50 19.42 15.44
CA HIS A 111 -8.87 19.47 16.77
C HIS A 111 -8.33 18.12 17.24
N LEU A 112 -8.44 17.06 16.43
CA LEU A 112 -7.83 15.75 16.71
C LEU A 112 -6.39 15.71 16.19
N LYS A 113 -5.53 14.98 16.91
CA LYS A 113 -4.21 14.57 16.39
C LYS A 113 -4.40 13.58 15.23
N PRO A 114 -3.46 13.46 14.26
CA PRO A 114 -3.60 12.55 13.12
C PRO A 114 -4.04 11.13 13.46
N ILE A 115 -3.42 10.50 14.46
CA ILE A 115 -3.76 9.15 14.88
C ILE A 115 -5.20 9.02 15.40
N ASP A 116 -5.69 10.05 16.09
CA ASP A 116 -7.05 10.09 16.64
C ASP A 116 -8.07 10.48 15.56
N MET A 117 -7.70 11.36 14.63
CA MET A 117 -8.49 11.65 13.43
C MET A 117 -8.66 10.41 12.54
N MET A 118 -7.61 9.59 12.38
CA MET A 118 -7.71 8.32 11.65
C MET A 118 -8.55 7.27 12.41
N ARG A 119 -8.38 7.15 13.74
CA ARG A 119 -9.25 6.28 14.57
C ARG A 119 -10.72 6.70 14.44
N PHE A 120 -10.99 8.00 14.44
CA PHE A 120 -12.32 8.57 14.26
C PHE A 120 -12.88 8.30 12.85
N ALA A 121 -12.08 8.50 11.80
CA ALA A 121 -12.45 8.22 10.42
C ALA A 121 -12.78 6.73 10.20
N VAL A 122 -11.95 5.83 10.75
CA VAL A 122 -12.21 4.37 10.78
C VAL A 122 -13.47 4.04 11.57
N ALA A 123 -13.74 4.77 12.64
CA ALA A 123 -14.87 4.50 13.53
C ALA A 123 -16.23 4.78 12.87
N ASN A 124 -16.31 5.94 12.20
CA ASN A 124 -17.54 6.54 11.69
C ASN A 124 -17.56 6.64 10.15
N TYR A 125 -16.76 5.81 9.46
CA TYR A 125 -16.54 5.92 8.01
C TYR A 125 -17.84 5.98 7.19
N GLN A 126 -18.83 5.15 7.52
CA GLN A 126 -20.11 5.17 6.79
C GLN A 126 -20.81 6.52 6.97
N ASP A 127 -20.87 7.07 8.17
CA ASP A 127 -21.53 8.35 8.44
C ASP A 127 -20.83 9.50 7.73
N LEU A 128 -19.49 9.50 7.70
CA LEU A 128 -18.69 10.47 6.96
C LEU A 128 -18.94 10.42 5.45
N VAL A 129 -19.19 9.24 4.88
CA VAL A 129 -19.58 9.10 3.46
C VAL A 129 -21.01 9.62 3.23
N HIS A 130 -21.95 9.30 4.11
CA HIS A 130 -23.35 9.77 3.99
C HIS A 130 -23.45 11.30 4.14
N GLN A 131 -22.57 11.91 4.95
CA GLN A 131 -22.45 13.36 5.12
C GLN A 131 -21.62 14.07 4.03
N GLY A 132 -21.02 13.32 3.08
CA GLY A 132 -20.19 13.89 2.01
C GLY A 132 -18.80 14.38 2.44
N ILE A 133 -18.37 14.08 3.67
CA ILE A 133 -17.05 14.43 4.22
C ILE A 133 -15.97 13.47 3.72
N ALA A 134 -16.26 12.17 3.71
CA ALA A 134 -15.37 11.14 3.19
C ALA A 134 -15.74 10.79 1.74
N PRO A 135 -14.79 10.78 0.78
CA PRO A 135 -15.08 10.24 -0.54
C PRO A 135 -15.27 8.71 -0.47
N PRO A 136 -16.14 8.13 -1.32
CA PRO A 136 -16.34 6.70 -1.37
C PRO A 136 -15.05 5.98 -1.84
N LEU A 137 -14.60 4.97 -1.09
CA LEU A 137 -13.41 4.19 -1.45
C LEU A 137 -13.52 3.54 -2.83
N SER A 138 -12.49 3.73 -3.66
CA SER A 138 -12.32 2.99 -4.91
C SER A 138 -12.19 1.49 -4.67
N GLU A 139 -12.56 0.66 -5.66
CA GLU A 139 -12.35 -0.80 -5.59
C GLU A 139 -10.86 -1.18 -5.43
N GLU A 140 -9.94 -0.34 -5.91
CA GLU A 140 -8.51 -0.49 -5.70
C GLU A 140 -8.18 -0.37 -4.21
N THR A 141 -8.57 0.75 -3.58
CA THR A 141 -8.38 1.00 -2.15
C THR A 141 -9.03 -0.08 -1.29
N ARG A 142 -10.25 -0.51 -1.64
CA ARG A 142 -10.97 -1.59 -0.94
C ARG A 142 -10.23 -2.93 -1.01
N ARG A 143 -9.62 -3.25 -2.17
CA ARG A 143 -8.79 -4.45 -2.33
C ARG A 143 -7.48 -4.36 -1.54
N GLN A 144 -6.83 -3.20 -1.56
CA GLN A 144 -5.60 -2.95 -0.80
C GLN A 144 -5.83 -3.07 0.72
N LEU A 145 -6.92 -2.53 1.26
CA LEU A 145 -7.30 -2.67 2.67
C LEU A 145 -7.52 -4.13 3.07
N ARG A 146 -8.25 -4.90 2.26
CA ARG A 146 -8.46 -6.36 2.49
C ARG A 146 -7.13 -7.11 2.48
N ASN A 147 -6.26 -6.83 1.51
CA ASN A 147 -4.96 -7.46 1.39
C ASN A 147 -4.02 -7.11 2.56
N ALA A 148 -4.04 -5.86 3.04
CA ALA A 148 -3.24 -5.42 4.19
C ALA A 148 -3.62 -6.18 5.47
N VAL A 149 -4.91 -6.30 5.78
CA VAL A 149 -5.40 -7.03 6.96
C VAL A 149 -5.18 -8.54 6.84
N ASN A 150 -5.29 -9.11 5.64
CA ASN A 150 -4.94 -10.51 5.41
C ASN A 150 -3.44 -10.75 5.68
N ARG A 151 -2.54 -9.90 5.17
CA ARG A 151 -1.09 -9.99 5.46
C ARG A 151 -0.78 -9.87 6.95
N GLN A 152 -1.47 -9.00 7.69
CA GLN A 152 -1.32 -8.90 9.14
C GLN A 152 -1.73 -10.17 9.90
N ARG A 153 -2.70 -10.94 9.37
CA ARG A 153 -3.15 -12.19 9.99
C ARG A 153 -2.26 -13.39 9.71
N PHE A 154 -1.68 -13.47 8.51
CA PHE A 154 -0.92 -14.64 8.07
C PHE A 154 0.59 -14.46 8.15
N GLY A 155 1.08 -13.21 8.29
CA GLY A 155 2.51 -12.91 8.30
C GLY A 155 3.15 -13.07 6.91
N PRO A 156 4.39 -12.62 6.73
CA PRO A 156 5.29 -13.19 5.73
C PRO A 156 5.90 -14.49 6.27
N ASP A 157 5.81 -15.56 5.49
CA ASP A 157 6.68 -16.74 5.62
C ASP A 157 8.13 -16.38 5.24
#